data_AF-A0A4Y8LKY8-F1
#
_entry.id   AF-A0A4Y8LKY8-F1
#
_cell.length_a   1.000
_cell.length_b   1.000
_cell.length_c   1.000
_cell.angle_alpha   90.00
_cell.angle_beta   90.00
_cell.angle_gamma   90.00
#
_symmetry.space_group_name_H-M   'P 1'
#
loop_
_entity.id
_entity.type
_entity.pdbx_description
1 polymer ?
#
loop_
_entity_poly.entity_id
_entity_poly.type
_entity_poly.pdbx_seq_one_letter_code
_entity_poly.pdbx_strand_id
1 'polypeptide(L)' 'MIPRSGGKRMRVCRACGRKYKRGIRLSSKFVCVWCEQSLIQLKADDQDYDRWMYLLKPESGSYK' A
#
# COMPACT_ATOMS: atom_id res chain seq x y z
N MET A 1 17.43 3.85 -32.20
CA MET A 1 17.86 3.67 -30.80
C MET A 1 16.85 4.39 -29.90
N ILE A 2 15.92 3.65 -29.28
CA ILE A 2 14.88 4.24 -28.41
C ILE A 2 15.38 4.11 -26.97
N PRO A 3 15.65 5.19 -26.23
CA PRO A 3 15.85 5.08 -24.79
C PRO A 3 14.50 4.72 -24.18
N ARG A 4 14.28 3.42 -23.94
CA ARG A 4 13.22 2.96 -23.03
C ARG A 4 13.64 3.37 -21.62
N SER A 5 13.50 4.66 -21.32
CA SER A 5 13.52 5.23 -19.99
C SER A 5 12.36 4.61 -19.21
N GLY A 6 12.59 3.41 -18.69
CA GLY A 6 11.79 2.78 -17.66
C GLY A 6 11.92 3.60 -16.38
N GLY A 7 11.32 4.79 -16.36
CA GLY A 7 11.16 5.60 -15.17
C GLY A 7 10.34 4.80 -14.17
N LYS A 8 11.01 4.14 -13.23
CA LYS A 8 10.38 3.47 -12.08
C LYS A 8 9.59 4.53 -11.33
N ARG A 9 8.28 4.68 -11.66
CA ARG A 9 7.38 5.64 -11.03
C ARG A 9 7.39 5.37 -9.53
N MET A 10 7.98 6.28 -8.77
CA MET A 10 7.96 6.23 -7.31
C MET A 10 6.52 6.41 -6.87
N ARG A 11 5.97 5.42 -6.17
CA ARG A 11 4.59 5.46 -5.68
C ARG A 11 4.58 5.85 -4.21
N VAL A 12 3.62 6.67 -3.83
CA VAL A 12 3.45 7.12 -2.44
C VAL A 12 2.73 6.04 -1.65
N CYS A 13 3.34 5.58 -0.56
CA CYS A 13 2.71 4.65 0.36
C CYS A 13 1.54 5.36 1.07
N ARG A 14 0.34 4.77 1.06
CA ARG A 14 -0.82 5.35 1.73
C ARG A 14 -0.73 5.26 3.26
N ALA A 15 0.00 4.28 3.78
CA ALA A 15 0.15 4.06 5.21
C ALA A 15 1.13 5.05 5.86
N CYS A 16 2.32 5.22 5.28
CA CYS A 16 3.36 6.10 5.85
C CYS A 16 3.61 7.40 5.08
N GLY A 17 2.89 7.63 3.96
CA GLY A 17 3.01 8.85 3.14
C GLY A 17 4.33 9.00 2.37
N ARG A 18 5.27 8.06 2.50
CA ARG A 18 6.60 8.15 1.87
C ARG A 18 6.61 7.57 0.45
N LYS A 19 7.47 8.11 -0.41
CA LYS A 19 7.67 7.66 -1.80
C LYS A 19 8.59 6.45 -1.84
N TYR A 20 8.11 5.32 -2.36
CA TYR A 20 8.90 4.11 -2.55
C TYR A 20 8.88 3.63 -4.00
N LYS A 21 9.96 2.95 -4.41
CA LYS A 21 10.05 2.27 -5.71
C LYS A 21 9.45 0.87 -5.68
N ARG A 22 9.45 0.21 -4.52
CA ARG A 22 8.97 -1.15 -4.29
C ARG A 22 7.91 -1.17 -3.20
N GLY A 23 6.91 -1.99 -3.41
CA GLY A 23 5.75 -2.11 -2.53
C GLY A 23 4.66 -2.89 -3.23
N ILE A 24 3.64 -3.25 -2.45
CA ILE A 24 2.47 -3.97 -2.93
C ILE A 24 1.34 -2.98 -3.22
N ARG A 25 0.42 -3.40 -4.08
CA ARG A 25 -0.82 -2.67 -4.32
C ARG A 25 -1.95 -3.47 -3.68
N LEU A 26 -2.49 -2.97 -2.58
CA LEU A 26 -3.66 -3.53 -1.92
C LEU A 26 -4.89 -2.81 -2.45
N SER A 27 -5.74 -3.55 -3.18
CA SER A 27 -6.92 -3.03 -3.87
C SER A 27 -6.58 -1.87 -4.83
N SER A 28 -6.77 -0.61 -4.41
CA SER A 28 -6.43 0.59 -5.18
C SER A 28 -5.32 1.45 -4.55
N LYS A 29 -4.77 1.03 -3.41
CA LYS A 29 -3.80 1.79 -2.61
C LYS A 29 -2.42 1.15 -2.70
N PHE A 30 -1.38 1.97 -2.83
CA PHE A 30 0.01 1.50 -2.79
C PHE A 30 0.52 1.49 -1.36
N VAL A 31 1.13 0.39 -0.94
CA VAL A 31 1.72 0.20 0.38
C VAL A 31 3.17 -0.26 0.18
N CYS A 32 4.12 0.34 0.90
CA CYS A 32 5.52 -0.08 0.82
C CYS A 32 5.74 -1.41 1.55
N VAL A 33 6.80 -2.12 1.18
CA VAL A 33 7.15 -3.44 1.78
C VAL A 33 7.31 -3.35 3.30
N TRP A 34 7.82 -2.23 3.81
CA TRP A 34 7.93 -2.00 5.25
C TRP A 34 6.58 -1.97 5.95
N CYS A 35 5.63 -1.19 5.42
CA CYS A 35 4.30 -1.11 6.02
C CYS A 35 3.51 -2.41 5.83
N GLU A 36 3.75 -3.17 4.77
CA GLU A 36 3.22 -4.51 4.61
C GLU A 36 3.75 -5.47 5.68
N GLN A 37 5.08 -5.51 5.89
CA GLN A 37 5.63 -6.37 6.94
C GLN A 37 5.15 -5.95 8.33
N SER A 38 5.02 -4.65 8.60
CA SER A 38 4.41 -4.17 9.83
C SER A 38 2.95 -4.55 9.94
N LEU A 39 2.19 -4.61 8.84
CA LEU A 39 0.81 -5.09 8.82
C LEU A 39 0.73 -6.59 9.15
N ILE A 40 1.60 -7.40 8.54
CA ILE A 40 1.64 -8.85 8.75
C ILE A 40 2.08 -9.19 10.18
N GLN A 41 2.99 -8.38 10.74
CA GLN A 41 3.43 -8.50 12.13
C GLN A 41 2.47 -7.84 13.12
N LEU A 42 1.56 -6.97 12.66
CA LEU A 42 0.55 -6.34 13.51
C LEU A 42 -0.38 -7.43 14.05
N LYS A 43 -0.51 -7.50 15.37
CA LYS A 43 -1.46 -8.40 16.00
C LYS A 43 -2.86 -7.77 15.92
N ALA A 44 -3.89 -8.61 15.81
CA ALA A 44 -5.29 -8.15 15.77
C ALA A 44 -5.73 -7.41 17.04
N ASP A 45 -4.92 -7.47 18.10
CA ASP A 45 -5.16 -6.83 19.40
C ASP A 45 -4.66 -5.37 19.45
N ASP A 46 -3.84 -4.94 18.47
CA ASP A 46 -3.35 -3.57 18.39
C ASP A 46 -4.44 -2.61 17.89
N GLN A 47 -4.63 -1.47 18.57
CA GLN A 47 -5.54 -0.41 18.12
C GLN A 47 -5.23 0.10 16.70
N ASP A 48 -3.99 -0.04 16.23
CA ASP A 48 -3.61 0.29 14.85
C ASP A 48 -4.22 -0.68 13.81
N TYR A 49 -4.67 -1.87 14.22
CA TYR A 49 -5.33 -2.82 13.33
C TYR A 49 -6.65 -2.28 12.78
N ASP A 50 -7.45 -1.61 13.61
CA ASP A 50 -8.73 -1.01 13.19
C ASP A 50 -8.50 0.09 12.14
N ARG A 51 -7.46 0.91 12.35
CA ARG A 51 -7.03 1.94 11.39
C ARG A 51 -6.56 1.34 10.08
N TRP A 52 -5.82 0.24 10.14
CA TRP A 52 -5.39 -0.51 8.97
C TRP A 52 -6.56 -1.15 8.24
N MET A 53 -7.54 -1.71 8.96
CA MET A 53 -8.79 -2.22 8.38
C MET A 53 -9.54 -1.12 7.65
N TYR A 54 -9.60 0.10 8.20
CA TYR A 54 -10.18 1.26 7.51
C TYR A 54 -9.39 1.69 6.28
N LEU A 55 -8.06 1.65 6.35
CA LEU A 55 -7.17 1.99 5.23
C LEU A 55 -7.22 0.94 4.11
N LEU A 56 -7.37 -0.34 4.46
CA LEU A 56 -7.40 -1.48 3.55
C LEU A 56 -8.82 -1.77 3.06
N LYS A 57 -9.85 -1.26 3.75
CA LYS A 57 -11.23 -1.37 3.32
C LYS A 57 -11.29 -0.91 1.85
N PRO A 58 -11.66 -1.80 0.92
CA PRO A 58 -11.95 -1.35 -0.42
C PRO A 58 -13.06 -0.32 -0.31
N GLU A 59 -12.99 0.75 -1.13
CA GLU A 59 -14.22 1.50 -1.40
C GLU A 59 -15.20 0.44 -1.92
N SER A 60 -16.24 0.16 -1.14
CA SER A 60 -17.34 -0.70 -1.56
C SER A 60 -17.98 -0.02 -2.76
N GLY A 61 -17.44 -0.32 -3.93
CA GLY A 61 -17.79 0.22 -5.21
C GLY A 61 -17.80 -0.92 -6.22
N SER A 62 -18.87 -1.71 -6.14
CA SER A 62 -19.43 -2.46 -7.26
C SER A 62 -18.49 -3.48 -7.92
N TYR A 63 -18.47 -4.71 -7.40
CA TYR A 63 -18.43 -5.85 -8.32
C TYR A 63 -19.75 -5.80 -9.11
N LYS A 64 -19.66 -5.60 -10.41
CA LYS A 64 -20.73 -5.91 -11.35
C LYS A 64 -20.14 -6.80 -12.42
#